data_AF-A0A524NLQ5-F1
#
_entry.id   AF-A0A524NLQ5-F1
#
_cell.length_a   1.000
_cell.length_b   1.000
_cell.length_c   1.000
_cell.angle_alpha   90.00
_cell.angle_beta   90.00
_cell.angle_gamma   90.00
#
_symmetry.space_group_name_H-M   'P 1'
#
loop_
_entity.id
_entity.type
_entity.pdbx_description
1 polymer ?
#
loop_
_entity_poly.entity_id
_entity_poly.type
_entity_poly.pdbx_seq_one_letter_code
_entity_poly.pdbx_strand_id
1 'polypeptide(L)'
;MKNFRHHLMVMILFAFVQGGYSQIAGTAHDFSTESWAPTTNRGCGVCHTTHQSIQITSAPLWNHEATVVAGYTLYNSPTFDGNSTITNPGASSRLCLSCHDGTVALENFGGITNGTNFIDPGARIGGVAGNDLSTDHPISFEYTDALA
;
A
#
# COMPACT_ATOMS: atom_id res chain seq x y z
N MET A 1 -53.36 14.11 9.45
CA MET A 1 -52.09 14.89 9.39
C MET A 1 -50.92 14.30 10.21
N LYS A 2 -51.14 13.54 11.30
CA LYS A 2 -50.04 12.90 12.08
C LYS A 2 -49.29 11.78 11.34
N ASN A 3 -49.97 11.08 10.44
CA ASN A 3 -49.43 9.91 9.72
C ASN A 3 -48.52 10.33 8.56
N PHE A 4 -48.83 11.45 7.89
CA PHE A 4 -48.00 12.01 6.81
C PHE A 4 -46.61 12.45 7.30
N ARG A 5 -46.52 12.95 8.54
CA ARG A 5 -45.25 13.34 9.17
C ARG A 5 -44.36 12.13 9.51
N HIS A 6 -44.94 10.99 9.85
CA HIS A 6 -44.19 9.75 10.11
C HIS A 6 -43.68 9.12 8.81
N HIS A 7 -44.48 9.14 7.73
CA HIS A 7 -44.04 8.63 6.43
C HIS A 7 -42.94 9.51 5.79
N LEU A 8 -43.01 10.84 5.94
CA LEU A 8 -41.96 11.76 5.47
C LEU A 8 -40.64 11.56 6.25
N MET A 9 -40.70 11.27 7.55
CA MET A 9 -39.52 11.07 8.38
C MET A 9 -38.83 9.71 8.12
N VAL A 10 -39.59 8.67 7.77
CA VAL A 10 -39.03 7.36 7.37
C VAL A 10 -38.40 7.41 5.97
N MET A 11 -38.93 8.19 5.03
CA MET A 11 -38.32 8.37 3.70
C MET A 11 -37.01 9.18 3.74
N ILE A 12 -36.88 10.14 4.66
CA ILE A 12 -35.65 10.94 4.81
C ILE A 12 -34.51 10.11 5.42
N LEU A 13 -34.80 9.11 6.27
CA LEU A 13 -33.77 8.22 6.83
C LEU A 13 -33.14 7.26 5.80
N PHE A 14 -33.82 6.94 4.69
CA PHE A 14 -33.27 6.07 3.64
C PHE A 14 -32.44 6.81 2.59
N ALA A 15 -32.47 8.15 2.55
CA ALA A 15 -31.83 8.95 1.51
C ALA A 15 -30.33 9.24 1.74
N PHE A 16 -29.75 8.82 2.88
CA PHE A 16 -28.39 9.18 3.28
C PHE A 16 -27.45 7.99 3.55
N VAL A 17 -27.69 6.84 2.92
CA VAL A 17 -26.66 5.79 2.87
C VAL A 17 -25.71 6.11 1.71
N GLN A 18 -24.79 7.05 1.93
CA GLN A 18 -23.60 7.16 1.07
C GLN A 18 -22.71 5.96 1.37
N GLY A 19 -22.83 4.90 0.55
CA GLY A 19 -21.83 3.84 0.52
C GLY A 19 -20.52 4.43 0.01
N GLY A 20 -19.59 4.72 0.91
CA GLY A 20 -18.21 5.00 0.53
C GLY A 20 -17.58 3.72 0.00
N TYR A 21 -17.58 3.53 -1.31
CA TYR A 21 -16.80 2.46 -1.93
C TYR A 21 -15.32 2.89 -1.86
N SER A 22 -14.52 2.15 -1.09
CA SER A 22 -13.06 2.22 -1.25
C SER A 22 -12.74 1.56 -2.59
N GLN A 23 -12.70 2.37 -3.65
CA GLN A 23 -12.39 1.90 -5.00
C GLN A 23 -10.92 2.19 -5.32
N ILE A 24 -10.24 1.20 -5.88
CA ILE A 24 -8.91 1.38 -6.45
C ILE A 24 -8.98 2.12 -7.80
N ALA A 25 -10.15 2.08 -8.45
CA ALA A 25 -10.39 2.68 -9.75
C ALA A 25 -10.17 4.19 -9.73
N GLY A 26 -9.33 4.68 -10.65
CA GLY A 26 -8.90 6.08 -10.76
C GLY A 26 -7.80 6.51 -9.78
N THR A 27 -7.23 5.60 -8.99
CA THR A 27 -6.05 5.89 -8.15
C THR A 27 -4.75 5.57 -8.90
N ALA A 28 -3.60 5.93 -8.32
CA ALA A 28 -2.29 5.54 -8.87
C ALA A 28 -2.05 4.02 -8.90
N HIS A 29 -2.83 3.25 -8.12
CA HIS A 29 -2.77 1.78 -8.11
C HIS A 29 -3.87 1.14 -8.99
N ASP A 30 -4.59 1.94 -9.78
CA ASP A 30 -5.48 1.42 -10.81
C ASP A 30 -4.69 0.97 -12.03
N PHE A 31 -4.31 -0.31 -12.05
CA PHE A 31 -3.56 -0.87 -13.17
C PHE A 31 -4.45 -1.38 -14.31
N SER A 32 -5.73 -1.00 -14.35
CA SER A 32 -6.67 -1.48 -15.38
C SER A 32 -6.23 -1.14 -16.80
N THR A 33 -5.52 -0.03 -16.99
CA THR A 33 -5.01 0.44 -18.28
C THR A 33 -3.59 -0.01 -18.60
N GLU A 34 -2.90 -0.62 -17.64
CA GLU A 34 -1.49 -0.98 -17.78
C GLU A 34 -1.34 -2.23 -18.65
N SER A 35 -0.39 -2.21 -19.60
CA SER A 35 -0.17 -3.34 -20.51
C SER A 35 0.51 -4.52 -19.80
N TRP A 36 1.22 -4.27 -18.72
CA TRP A 36 1.96 -5.26 -17.92
C TRP A 36 1.11 -5.89 -16.80
N ALA A 37 -0.06 -5.31 -16.49
CA ALA A 37 -0.99 -5.82 -15.48
C ALA A 37 -1.62 -7.16 -15.91
N PRO A 38 -2.09 -7.99 -14.95
CA PRO A 38 -2.66 -9.30 -15.27
C PRO A 38 -3.88 -9.21 -16.18
N THR A 39 -4.17 -10.27 -16.95
CA THR A 39 -5.32 -10.25 -17.89
C THR A 39 -6.67 -10.17 -17.19
N THR A 40 -6.75 -10.69 -15.96
CA THR A 40 -7.94 -10.65 -15.11
C THR A 40 -7.63 -9.93 -13.80
N ASN A 41 -8.65 -9.34 -13.18
CA ASN A 41 -8.53 -8.67 -11.88
C ASN A 41 -7.45 -7.56 -11.83
N ARG A 42 -7.23 -6.81 -12.92
CA ARG A 42 -6.12 -5.85 -13.08
C ARG A 42 -5.88 -4.91 -11.89
N GLY A 43 -6.93 -4.36 -11.30
CA GLY A 43 -6.80 -3.44 -10.16
C GLY A 43 -6.31 -4.10 -8.87
N CYS A 44 -6.51 -5.40 -8.69
CA CYS A 44 -6.19 -6.09 -7.42
C CYS A 44 -5.16 -7.21 -7.59
N GLY A 45 -5.04 -7.76 -8.80
CA GLY A 45 -4.28 -8.96 -9.14
C GLY A 45 -2.77 -8.79 -9.05
N VAL A 46 -2.29 -7.55 -9.11
CA VAL A 46 -0.88 -7.23 -8.88
C VAL A 46 -0.52 -7.47 -7.42
N CYS A 47 -1.36 -7.00 -6.49
CA CYS A 47 -1.12 -7.10 -5.05
C CYS A 47 -1.65 -8.40 -4.44
N HIS A 48 -2.77 -8.93 -4.94
CA HIS A 48 -3.50 -10.05 -4.35
C HIS A 48 -3.81 -11.17 -5.33
N THR A 49 -3.77 -12.40 -4.83
CA THR A 49 -4.19 -13.61 -5.56
C THR A 49 -5.15 -14.44 -4.71
N THR A 50 -6.04 -15.21 -5.33
CA THR A 50 -6.93 -16.12 -4.60
C THR A 50 -6.23 -17.41 -4.17
N HIS A 51 -5.14 -17.79 -4.84
CA HIS A 51 -4.37 -19.02 -4.59
C HIS A 51 -2.90 -18.81 -4.91
N GLN A 52 -2.04 -19.68 -4.37
CA GLN A 52 -0.59 -19.68 -4.67
C GLN A 52 0.10 -18.35 -4.34
N SER A 53 -0.31 -17.72 -3.25
CA SER A 53 0.28 -16.47 -2.79
C SER A 53 1.73 -16.66 -2.35
N ILE A 54 2.50 -15.59 -2.46
CA ILE A 54 3.80 -15.52 -1.82
C ILE A 54 3.56 -15.55 -0.30
N GLN A 55 4.39 -16.33 0.40
CA GLN A 55 4.24 -16.54 1.83
C GLN A 55 4.93 -15.41 2.59
N ILE A 56 4.16 -14.37 2.92
CA ILE A 56 4.62 -13.26 3.76
C ILE A 56 3.78 -13.22 5.04
N THR A 57 4.47 -13.20 6.18
CA THR A 57 3.82 -13.08 7.50
C THR A 57 2.98 -11.79 7.56
N SER A 58 1.74 -11.92 8.01
CA SER A 58 0.77 -10.81 8.12
C SER A 58 0.29 -10.19 6.79
N ALA A 59 0.60 -10.81 5.66
CA ALA A 59 0.11 -10.40 4.33
C ALA A 59 -0.50 -11.59 3.59
N PRO A 60 -1.64 -12.13 4.06
CA PRO A 60 -2.28 -13.25 3.41
C PRO A 60 -2.63 -12.88 1.97
N LEU A 61 -2.49 -13.86 1.07
CA LEU A 61 -2.85 -13.70 -0.33
C LEU A 61 -2.04 -12.65 -1.11
N TRP A 62 -0.89 -12.21 -0.60
CA TRP A 62 0.01 -11.30 -1.32
C TRP A 62 0.59 -11.94 -2.58
N ASN A 63 0.60 -11.19 -3.68
CA ASN A 63 0.92 -11.70 -5.01
C ASN A 63 2.17 -11.08 -5.63
N HIS A 64 2.59 -9.90 -5.20
CA HIS A 64 3.77 -9.21 -5.72
C HIS A 64 5.06 -9.71 -5.05
N GLU A 65 6.16 -9.79 -5.78
CA GLU A 65 7.46 -10.14 -5.21
C GLU A 65 7.86 -9.16 -4.11
N ALA A 66 8.43 -9.66 -3.01
CA ALA A 66 8.82 -8.83 -1.89
C ALA A 66 10.11 -8.06 -2.20
N THR A 67 10.27 -6.88 -1.62
CA THR A 67 11.50 -6.09 -1.72
C THR A 67 12.75 -6.92 -1.42
N VAL A 68 13.81 -6.70 -2.21
CA VAL A 68 15.11 -7.36 -2.00
C VAL A 68 15.97 -6.61 -0.95
N VAL A 69 15.49 -5.47 -0.45
CA VAL A 69 16.22 -4.68 0.55
C VAL A 69 16.25 -5.43 1.88
N ALA A 70 17.45 -5.82 2.33
CA ALA A 70 17.60 -6.50 3.62
C ALA A 70 17.29 -5.56 4.80
N GLY A 71 17.77 -4.32 4.73
CA GLY A 71 17.53 -3.28 5.72
C GLY A 71 17.66 -1.89 5.11
N TYR A 72 16.90 -0.95 5.67
CA TYR A 72 16.90 0.43 5.23
C TYR A 72 17.74 1.28 6.19
N THR A 73 18.48 2.26 5.65
CA THR A 73 18.95 3.39 6.46
C THR A 73 17.71 4.16 6.88
N LEU A 74 17.51 4.30 8.19
CA LEU A 74 16.31 4.91 8.74
C LEU A 74 16.49 6.41 9.00
N TYR A 75 15.35 7.04 9.23
CA TYR A 75 15.19 8.43 9.65
C TYR A 75 16.12 8.76 10.82
N ASN A 76 16.83 9.86 10.71
CA ASN A 76 17.66 10.37 11.79
C ASN A 76 17.51 11.89 11.88
N SER A 77 16.73 12.36 12.85
CA SER A 77 16.53 13.78 13.11
C SER A 77 16.59 14.03 14.62
N PRO A 78 17.12 15.18 15.08
CA PRO A 78 17.04 15.59 16.48
C PRO A 78 15.62 15.64 17.06
N THR A 79 14.60 15.75 16.19
CA THR A 79 13.18 15.82 16.58
C THR A 79 12.43 14.50 16.39
N PHE A 80 13.11 13.42 16.01
CA PHE A 80 12.48 12.11 15.83
C PHE A 80 12.80 11.20 17.02
N ASP A 81 11.78 10.93 17.84
CA ASP A 81 11.91 10.14 19.08
C ASP A 81 11.50 8.66 18.88
N GLY A 82 11.07 8.29 17.67
CA GLY A 82 10.71 6.91 17.32
C GLY A 82 11.90 5.96 17.12
N ASN A 83 13.13 6.46 17.17
CA ASN A 83 14.36 5.68 16.90
C ASN A 83 14.55 4.44 17.79
N SER A 84 13.96 4.44 18.99
CA SER A 84 14.06 3.32 19.93
C SER A 84 13.13 2.15 19.61
N THR A 85 12.07 2.39 18.82
CA THR A 85 11.04 1.38 18.52
C THR A 85 11.14 0.83 17.10
N ILE A 86 11.79 1.56 16.19
CA ILE A 86 11.96 1.15 14.80
C ILE A 86 13.39 0.69 14.49
N THR A 87 13.51 -0.53 13.97
CA THR A 87 14.79 -1.09 13.48
C THR A 87 14.77 -1.35 11.97
N ASN A 88 13.58 -1.39 11.38
CA ASN A 88 13.32 -1.52 9.96
C ASN A 88 11.84 -1.16 9.71
N PRO A 89 11.39 -0.83 8.49
CA PRO A 89 9.96 -0.78 8.20
C PRO A 89 9.32 -2.13 8.50
N GLY A 90 8.13 -2.09 9.09
CA GLY A 90 7.33 -3.25 9.41
C GLY A 90 6.84 -3.97 8.15
N ALA A 91 6.31 -5.19 8.34
CA ALA A 91 5.91 -6.06 7.24
C ALA A 91 4.98 -5.34 6.23
N SER A 92 3.97 -4.61 6.70
CA SER A 92 3.02 -3.89 5.85
C SER A 92 3.70 -2.81 4.99
N SER A 93 4.58 -1.99 5.55
CA SER A 93 5.31 -0.98 4.75
C SER A 93 6.23 -1.63 3.74
N ARG A 94 6.86 -2.77 4.08
CA ARG A 94 7.72 -3.51 3.15
C ARG A 94 6.95 -4.09 1.95
N LEU A 95 5.65 -4.33 2.06
CA LEU A 95 4.82 -4.68 0.90
C LEU A 95 4.73 -3.50 -0.08
N CYS A 96 4.47 -2.30 0.41
CA CYS A 96 4.43 -1.10 -0.43
C CYS A 96 5.80 -0.83 -1.06
N LEU A 97 6.85 -0.93 -0.24
CA LEU A 97 8.22 -0.72 -0.69
C LEU A 97 8.63 -1.73 -1.75
N SER A 98 8.04 -2.94 -1.79
CA SER A 98 8.33 -3.90 -2.85
C SER A 98 8.03 -3.38 -4.27
N CYS A 99 7.16 -2.39 -4.44
CA CYS A 99 7.08 -1.66 -5.71
C CYS A 99 7.92 -0.38 -5.66
N HIS A 100 7.82 0.35 -4.54
CA HIS A 100 8.26 1.75 -4.45
C HIS A 100 9.74 1.96 -4.19
N ASP A 101 10.48 0.98 -3.67
CA ASP A 101 11.93 1.10 -3.52
C ASP A 101 12.69 0.85 -4.83
N GLY A 102 11.98 0.40 -5.88
CA GLY A 102 12.56 0.18 -7.20
C GLY A 102 13.51 -1.01 -7.26
N THR A 103 13.51 -1.89 -6.26
CA THR A 103 14.32 -3.11 -6.28
C THR A 103 13.67 -4.31 -6.96
N VAL A 104 12.35 -4.26 -7.12
CA VAL A 104 11.54 -5.30 -7.78
C VAL A 104 10.71 -4.63 -8.88
N ALA A 105 10.53 -5.34 -9.99
CA ALA A 105 9.76 -4.84 -11.12
C ALA A 105 8.25 -4.94 -10.85
N LEU A 106 7.46 -4.01 -11.39
CA LEU A 106 6.02 -3.88 -11.18
C LEU A 106 5.23 -5.11 -11.64
N GLU A 107 5.72 -5.79 -12.68
CA GLU A 107 5.13 -7.00 -13.21
C GLU A 107 5.56 -8.29 -12.49
N ASN A 108 6.39 -8.20 -11.45
CA ASN A 108 6.81 -9.35 -10.66
C ASN A 108 5.71 -9.74 -9.67
N PHE A 109 4.63 -10.33 -10.19
CA PHE A 109 3.56 -10.91 -9.38
C PHE A 109 3.22 -12.34 -9.85
N GLY A 110 2.59 -13.13 -8.99
CA GLY A 110 2.22 -14.51 -9.33
C GLY A 110 3.42 -15.45 -9.52
N GLY A 111 4.55 -15.15 -8.85
CA GLY A 111 5.79 -15.92 -8.95
C GLY A 111 6.71 -15.52 -10.11
N ILE A 112 6.37 -14.47 -10.86
CA ILE A 112 7.27 -13.84 -11.84
C ILE A 112 8.33 -13.03 -11.09
N THR A 113 9.60 -13.14 -11.51
CA THR A 113 10.74 -12.43 -10.91
C THR A 113 11.70 -11.80 -11.93
N ASN A 114 11.36 -11.84 -13.22
CA ASN A 114 12.21 -11.42 -14.34
C ASN A 114 11.66 -10.21 -15.10
N GLY A 115 10.79 -9.43 -14.46
CA GLY A 115 10.26 -8.18 -14.98
C GLY A 115 11.35 -7.12 -15.19
N THR A 116 10.96 -6.08 -15.92
CA THR A 116 11.84 -5.00 -16.37
C THR A 116 11.22 -3.61 -16.22
N ASN A 117 9.92 -3.49 -15.89
CA ASN A 117 9.30 -2.20 -15.62
C ASN A 117 9.42 -1.88 -14.13
N PHE A 118 10.22 -0.89 -13.78
CA PHE A 118 10.40 -0.45 -12.39
C PHE A 118 9.71 0.89 -12.17
N ILE A 119 9.46 1.22 -10.89
CA ILE A 119 9.10 2.58 -10.52
C ILE A 119 10.14 3.56 -11.04
N ASP A 120 9.63 4.67 -11.58
CA ASP A 120 10.45 5.79 -12.07
C ASP A 120 11.49 6.17 -11.01
N PRO A 121 12.78 6.31 -11.37
CA PRO A 121 13.83 6.66 -10.41
C PRO A 121 13.54 7.89 -9.55
N GLY A 122 12.80 8.88 -10.05
CA GLY A 122 12.41 10.08 -9.33
C GLY A 122 11.20 9.90 -8.39
N ALA A 123 10.49 8.79 -8.49
CA ALA A 123 9.35 8.43 -7.63
C ALA A 123 9.67 7.32 -6.63
N ARG A 124 10.94 6.90 -6.53
CA ARG A 124 11.38 5.87 -5.59
C ARG A 124 11.36 6.38 -4.16
N ILE A 125 10.89 5.54 -3.25
CA ILE A 125 11.03 5.72 -1.81
C ILE A 125 12.33 5.01 -1.40
N GLY A 126 13.15 5.65 -0.57
CA GLY A 126 14.47 5.08 -0.26
C GLY A 126 15.61 5.51 -1.20
N GLY A 127 15.39 6.54 -2.02
CA GLY A 127 16.39 7.08 -2.94
C GLY A 127 16.75 6.17 -4.12
N VAL A 128 17.85 6.49 -4.82
CA VAL A 128 18.25 5.80 -6.07
C VAL A 128 18.48 4.30 -5.86
N ALA A 129 19.06 3.93 -4.71
CA ALA A 129 19.33 2.55 -4.34
C ALA A 129 18.14 1.84 -3.66
N GLY A 130 17.07 2.58 -3.35
CA GLY A 130 15.85 2.04 -2.72
C GLY A 130 15.96 1.71 -1.23
N ASN A 131 17.12 1.92 -0.60
CA ASN A 131 17.36 1.48 0.77
C ASN A 131 17.65 2.62 1.76
N ASP A 132 17.51 3.89 1.36
CA ASP A 132 17.81 5.04 2.21
C ASP A 132 16.57 5.90 2.48
N LEU A 133 15.89 5.60 3.58
CA LEU A 133 14.71 6.34 4.04
C LEU A 133 15.10 7.57 4.88
N SER A 134 16.38 7.88 5.07
CA SER A 134 16.81 8.94 5.99
C SER A 134 16.29 10.33 5.64
N THR A 135 15.91 10.55 4.37
CA THR A 135 15.30 11.79 3.87
C THR A 135 13.78 11.71 3.68
N ASP A 136 13.19 10.54 3.87
CA ASP A 136 11.75 10.31 3.71
C ASP A 136 10.99 10.60 5.01
N HIS A 137 9.66 10.68 4.92
CA HIS A 137 8.84 10.77 6.12
C HIS A 137 8.84 9.42 6.87
N PRO A 138 8.97 9.43 8.21
CA PRO A 138 8.91 8.23 9.03
C PRO A 138 7.69 7.34 8.76
N ILE A 139 7.93 6.04 8.50
CA ILE A 139 6.89 5.00 8.36
C ILE A 139 7.14 3.86 9.35
N SER A 140 6.11 3.07 9.66
CA SER A 140 6.24 1.86 10.49
C SER A 140 6.79 2.10 11.91
N PHE A 141 6.36 3.18 12.55
CA PHE A 141 6.58 3.40 13.98
C PHE A 141 5.24 3.72 14.65
N GLU A 142 5.15 3.40 15.94
CA GLU A 142 3.97 3.72 16.73
C GLU A 142 3.92 5.22 17.01
N TYR A 143 2.83 5.89 16.64
CA TYR A 143 2.56 7.25 17.10
C TYR A 143 1.86 7.15 18.45
N THR A 144 2.64 7.33 19.51
CA THR A 144 2.12 7.35 20.89
C THR A 144 2.09 8.78 21.41
N ASP A 145 1.26 9.05 22.42
CA ASP A 145 1.24 10.36 23.09
C ASP A 145 2.60 10.73 23.71
N ALA A 146 3.46 9.73 23.99
CA ALA A 146 4.82 9.96 24.47
C ALA A 146 5.79 10.45 23.37
N LEU A 147 5.38 10.35 22.10
CA LEU A 147 6.14 10.76 20.90
C LEU A 147 5.55 12.02 20.24
N ALA A 148 4.48 12.60 20.80
CA ALA A 148 3.72 13.74 20.27
C ALA A 148 4.07 15.07 20.98
#